data_AF-A0ABD3T2H9-F1
#
_entry.id   AF-A0ABD3T2H9-F1
#
_cell.length_a   1.000
_cell.length_b   1.000
_cell.length_c   1.000
_cell.angle_alpha   90.00
_cell.angle_beta   90.00
_cell.angle_gamma   90.00
#
_symmetry.space_group_name_H-M   'P 1'
#
loop_
_entity.id
_entity.type
_entity.pdbx_description
1 polymer ?
#
loop_
_entity_poly.entity_id
_entity_poly.type
_entity_poly.pdbx_seq_one_letter_code
_entity_poly.pdbx_strand_id
1 'polypeptide(L)'
;MKMIERNYEAPVEWMNWEKQIYTSYDSIVCDAMRVLQSFLMETRPSLALGMIALIALSVPISTAVVMFNLLEIIKVVLTGIHLG
;
A
#
# COMPACT_ATOMS: atom_id res chain seq x y z
N MET A 1 16.85 21.90 -13.56
CA MET A 1 17.57 21.65 -12.29
C MET A 1 19.06 21.77 -12.59
N LYS A 2 19.81 22.64 -11.90
CA LYS A 2 21.27 22.71 -12.09
C LYS A 2 21.89 21.43 -11.52
N MET A 3 22.50 20.63 -12.39
CA MET A 3 23.21 19.41 -12.02
C MET A 3 24.38 19.78 -11.12
N ILE A 4 24.27 19.44 -9.84
CA ILE A 4 25.43 19.40 -8.96
C ILE A 4 26.17 18.11 -9.32
N GLU A 5 27.12 18.23 -10.24
CA GLU A 5 28.13 17.23 -10.53
C GLU A 5 29.06 17.07 -9.32
N ARG A 6 28.57 16.50 -8.21
CA ARG A 6 29.40 16.17 -7.06
C ARG A 6 29.23 14.70 -6.74
N ASN A 7 30.24 13.94 -7.17
CA ASN A 7 30.50 12.52 -6.90
C ASN A 7 29.45 11.56 -7.48
N TYR A 8 29.78 10.98 -8.64
CA TYR A 8 29.13 9.81 -9.25
C TYR A 8 29.30 8.51 -8.42
N GLU A 9 29.57 8.62 -7.13
CA GLU A 9 29.73 7.45 -6.26
C GLU A 9 28.43 7.21 -5.50
N ALA A 10 27.83 6.05 -5.73
CA ALA A 10 26.69 5.60 -4.97
C ALA A 10 27.08 5.49 -3.48
N PRO A 11 26.23 5.93 -2.55
CA PRO A 11 26.54 5.88 -1.12
C PRO A 11 27.02 4.50 -0.68
N VAL A 12 28.02 4.44 0.21
CA VAL A 12 28.64 3.18 0.62
C VAL A 12 27.61 2.22 1.23
N GLU A 13 26.62 2.77 1.94
CA GLU A 13 25.52 2.07 2.61
C GLU A 13 24.53 1.40 1.65
N TRP A 14 24.54 1.75 0.36
CA TRP A 14 23.64 1.17 -0.61
C TRP A 14 24.05 -0.27 -0.96
N MET A 15 23.04 -1.12 -1.11
CA MET A 15 23.22 -2.50 -1.51
C MET A 15 23.73 -2.56 -2.96
N ASN A 16 24.48 -3.59 -3.33
CA ASN A 16 25.17 -3.64 -4.63
C ASN A 16 24.22 -3.48 -5.84
N TRP A 17 22.98 -3.96 -5.74
CA TRP A 17 21.97 -3.78 -6.79
C TRP A 17 21.43 -2.35 -6.86
N GLU A 18 21.34 -1.63 -5.74
CA GLU A 18 20.90 -0.23 -5.69
C GLU A 18 21.95 0.68 -6.35
N LYS A 19 23.24 0.35 -6.14
CA LYS A 19 24.36 1.04 -6.80
C LYS A 19 24.30 0.92 -8.33
N GLN A 20 23.74 -0.17 -8.87
CA GLN A 20 23.58 -0.36 -10.32
C GLN A 20 22.58 0.61 -10.96
N ILE A 21 21.62 1.11 -10.19
CA ILE A 21 20.58 2.03 -10.68
C ILE A 21 20.80 3.48 -10.24
N TYR A 22 21.84 3.75 -9.43
CA TYR A 22 22.10 5.06 -8.82
C TYR A 22 22.15 6.21 -9.83
N THR A 23 22.85 6.03 -10.96
CA THR A 23 22.98 7.06 -12.00
C THR A 23 21.66 7.43 -12.67
N SER A 24 20.71 6.50 -12.68
CA SER A 24 19.39 6.68 -13.28
C SER A 24 18.30 6.85 -12.23
N TYR A 25 18.62 6.77 -10.94
CA TYR A 25 17.65 6.77 -9.84
C TYR A 25 16.77 8.01 -9.88
N ASP A 26 17.37 9.20 -9.96
CA ASP A 26 16.65 10.46 -10.04
C ASP A 26 15.71 10.51 -11.24
N SER A 27 16.17 10.04 -12.40
CA SER A 27 15.33 10.01 -13.61
C SER A 27 14.17 9.04 -13.47
N ILE A 28 14.40 7.85 -12.90
CA ILE A 28 13.37 6.83 -12.67
C ILE A 28 12.33 7.36 -11.69
N VAL A 29 12.75 7.97 -10.58
CA VAL A 29 11.84 8.53 -9.57
C VAL A 29 11.05 9.70 -10.15
N CYS A 30 11.69 10.61 -10.88
CA CYS A 30 11.00 11.73 -11.52
C CYS A 30 9.98 11.25 -12.56
N ASP A 31 10.32 10.26 -13.36
CA ASP A 31 9.41 9.71 -14.38
C ASP A 31 8.25 8.95 -13.75
N ALA A 32 8.51 8.11 -12.74
CA ALA A 32 7.46 7.44 -11.98
C ALA A 32 6.52 8.45 -11.32
N MET A 33 7.07 9.51 -10.73
CA MET A 33 6.29 10.58 -10.11
C MET A 33 5.46 11.34 -11.15
N ARG A 34 6.02 11.62 -12.33
CA ARG A 34 5.31 12.26 -13.44
C ARG A 34 4.14 11.41 -13.93
N VAL A 35 4.33 10.11 -14.09
CA VAL A 35 3.25 9.18 -14.46
C VAL A 35 2.18 9.13 -13.38
N LEU A 36 2.58 9.01 -12.11
CA LEU A 36 1.65 8.99 -10.98
C LEU A 36 0.84 10.29 -10.90
N GLN A 37 1.50 11.43 -11.03
CA GLN A 37 0.86 12.74 -11.02
C GLN A 37 -0.11 12.90 -12.18
N SER A 38 0.27 12.46 -13.39
CA SER A 38 -0.64 12.46 -14.55
C SER A 38 -1.85 11.56 -14.29
N PHE A 39 -1.64 10.39 -13.69
CA PHE A 39 -2.73 9.48 -13.35
C PHE A 39 -3.68 10.12 -12.34
N LEU A 40 -3.14 10.76 -11.29
CA LEU A 40 -3.94 11.46 -10.28
C LEU A 40 -4.67 12.69 -10.83
N MET A 41 -4.06 13.44 -11.75
CA MET A 41 -4.72 14.56 -12.44
C MET A 41 -5.87 14.09 -13.34
N GLU A 42 -5.70 12.96 -14.00
CA GLU A 42 -6.71 12.35 -14.88
C GLU A 42 -7.73 11.50 -14.10
N THR A 43 -7.49 11.18 -12.82
CA THR A 43 -8.45 10.40 -12.04
C THR A 43 -9.73 11.20 -11.85
N ARG A 44 -10.83 10.65 -12.37
CA ARG A 44 -12.17 11.20 -12.15
C ARG A 44 -12.45 11.24 -10.64
N PRO A 45 -13.09 12.28 -10.09
CA PRO A 45 -13.40 12.40 -8.66
C PRO A 45 -14.08 11.16 -8.06
N SER A 46 -14.82 10.40 -8.87
CA SER A 46 -15.44 9.13 -8.48
C SER A 46 -14.44 8.03 -8.11
N LEU A 47 -13.28 7.94 -8.78
CA LEU A 47 -12.27 6.93 -8.48
C LEU A 47 -11.58 7.23 -7.15
N ALA A 48 -11.24 8.51 -6.90
CA ALA A 48 -10.68 8.94 -5.62
C ALA A 48 -11.64 8.63 -4.46
N LEU A 49 -12.93 8.96 -4.62
CA LEU A 49 -13.97 8.60 -3.64
C LEU A 49 -14.11 7.07 -3.47
N GLY A 50 -14.02 6.31 -4.54
CA GLY A 50 -14.03 4.84 -4.50
C GLY A 50 -12.86 4.28 -3.68
N MET A 51 -11.65 4.80 -3.89
CA MET A 51 -10.48 4.38 -3.10
C MET A 51 -10.60 4.75 -1.62
N ILE A 52 -11.11 5.96 -1.32
CA ILE A 52 -11.38 6.36 0.07
C ILE A 52 -12.41 5.42 0.71
N ALA A 53 -13.49 5.09 0.00
CA ALA A 53 -14.50 4.16 0.50
C ALA A 53 -13.93 2.76 0.71
N LEU A 54 -13.11 2.25 -0.21
CA LEU A 54 -12.44 0.95 -0.07
C LEU A 54 -11.54 0.92 1.18
N ILE A 55 -10.73 1.97 1.38
CA ILE A 55 -9.84 2.07 2.55
C ILE A 55 -10.67 2.17 3.84
N ALA A 56 -11.68 3.05 3.86
CA ALA A 56 -12.53 3.27 5.03
C ALA A 56 -13.34 2.02 5.40
N LEU A 57 -13.79 1.25 4.41
CA LEU A 57 -14.60 0.04 4.62
C LEU A 57 -13.76 -1.22 4.85
N SER A 58 -12.48 -1.23 4.49
CA SER A 58 -11.61 -2.41 4.64
C SER A 58 -11.59 -2.96 6.08
N VAL A 59 -11.33 -2.09 7.04
CA VAL A 59 -11.27 -2.42 8.47
C VAL A 59 -12.63 -2.86 9.02
N PRO A 60 -13.73 -2.09 8.89
CA PRO A 60 -15.02 -2.49 9.45
C PRO A 60 -15.57 -3.76 8.79
N ILE A 61 -15.35 -4.00 7.49
CA ILE A 61 -15.76 -5.25 6.84
C ILE A 61 -14.97 -6.43 7.42
N SER A 62 -13.64 -6.31 7.53
CA SER A 62 -12.81 -7.37 8.13
C SER A 62 -13.22 -7.67 9.58
N THR A 63 -13.41 -6.63 10.39
CA THR A 63 -13.87 -6.76 11.78
C THR A 63 -15.23 -7.44 11.86
N ALA A 64 -16.18 -7.07 11.00
CA ALA A 64 -17.49 -7.71 10.96
C ALA A 64 -17.35 -9.21 10.65
N VAL A 65 -16.55 -9.58 9.65
CA VAL A 65 -16.30 -10.99 9.31
C VAL A 65 -15.72 -11.77 10.49
N VAL A 66 -14.69 -11.24 11.15
CA VAL A 66 -14.10 -11.87 12.34
C VAL A 66 -15.13 -12.04 13.45
N MET A 67 -15.94 -11.01 13.70
CA MET A 67 -16.96 -11.02 14.73
C MET A 67 -18.08 -12.05 14.42
N PHE A 68 -18.49 -12.17 13.16
CA PHE A 68 -19.44 -13.21 12.73
C PHE A 68 -18.90 -14.62 12.97
N ASN A 69 -17.66 -14.88 12.58
CA ASN A 69 -17.01 -16.18 12.80
C ASN A 69 -16.90 -16.50 14.31
N LEU A 70 -16.55 -15.50 15.13
CA LEU A 70 -16.45 -15.68 16.58
C LEU A 70 -17.81 -16.02 17.20
N LEU A 71 -18.88 -15.34 16.80
CA LEU A 71 -20.23 -15.62 17.27
C LEU A 71 -20.69 -17.03 16.88
N GLU A 72 -20.33 -17.50 15.69
CA GLU A 72 -20.62 -18.86 15.24
C GLU A 72 -19.91 -19.91 16.11
N ILE A 73 -18.62 -19.71 16.38
CA ILE A 73 -17.84 -20.57 17.28
C ILE A 73 -18.47 -20.60 18.67
N ILE A 74 -18.84 -19.44 19.22
CA ILE A 74 -19.49 -19.35 20.53
C ILE A 74 -20.80 -20.15 20.55
N LYS A 75 -21.63 -20.07 19.51
CA LYS A 75 -22.88 -20.85 19.40
C LYS A 75 -22.61 -22.35 19.40
N VAL A 76 -21.64 -22.80 18.62
CA VAL A 76 -21.26 -24.22 18.54
C VAL A 76 -20.75 -24.72 19.90
N VAL A 77 -19.88 -23.95 20.56
CA VAL A 77 -19.37 -24.31 21.89
C VAL A 77 -20.51 -24.35 22.92
N LEU A 78 -21.39 -23.35 22.93
CA LEU A 78 -22.48 -23.29 23.90
C LEU A 78 -23.50 -24.43 23.70
N THR A 79 -23.83 -24.76 22.45
CA THR A 79 -24.70 -25.90 22.14
C THR A 79 -24.04 -27.24 22.45
N GLY A 80 -22.73 -27.38 22.20
CA GLY A 80 -21.96 -28.57 22.58
C GLY A 80 -21.87 -28.78 24.09
N ILE A 81 -21.74 -27.70 24.87
CA ILE A 81 -21.77 -27.74 26.34
C ILE A 81 -23.17 -28.08 26.87
N HIS A 82 -24.24 -27.62 26.20
CA HIS A 82 -25.61 -27.89 26.63
C HIS A 82 -26.10 -29.32 26.29
N LEU A 83 -25.44 -30.02 25.36
CA LEU A 83 -25.76 -31.39 24.96
C LEU A 83 -24.83 -32.45 25.60
N GLY A 84 -23.77 -32.02 26.29
CA GLY A 84 -22.79 -32.87 26.97
C GLY A 84 -23.09 -33.13 28.44
#